data_AF-A0A962X0R3-F1
#
_entry.id   AF-A0A962X0R3-F1
#
_cell.length_a   1.000
_cell.length_b   1.000
_cell.length_c   1.000
_cell.angle_alpha   90.00
_cell.angle_beta   90.00
_cell.angle_gamma   90.00
#
_symmetry.space_group_name_H-M   'P 1'
#
loop_
_entity.id
_entity.type
_entity.pdbx_description
1 polymer ?
#
loop_
_entity_poly.entity_id
_entity_poly.type
_entity_poly.pdbx_seq_one_letter_code
_entity_poly.pdbx_strand_id
1 'polypeptide(L)'
;MGRLLNLFVDICLLRAGPQQLPASPFLLWLTALLSLVSGALVIVNTFGSLAVAAMAQLVDMLLLLGLLRLSLLLFNRSARFLQAATALLGTSLLINLLAMPLQLLIQPDPSASFLAELGVLFYLAVVIWALVIIGHIFRCALEIRLIMGVAIALGYFLSVSALVQSLLPVT
;
A
#
# COMPACT_ATOMS: atom_id res chain seq x y z
N MET A 1 -6.06 14.97 -17.43
CA MET A 1 -5.34 14.42 -16.25
C MET A 1 -6.25 14.09 -15.05
N GLY A 2 -7.29 14.88 -14.70
CA GLY A 2 -8.09 14.63 -13.47
C GLY A 2 -8.89 13.32 -13.38
N ARG A 3 -9.24 12.68 -14.50
CA ARG A 3 -10.03 11.44 -14.48
C ARG A 3 -9.31 10.24 -13.83
N LEU A 4 -7.99 10.15 -14.01
CA LEU A 4 -7.21 9.04 -13.42
C LEU A 4 -7.10 9.19 -11.90
N LEU A 5 -6.84 10.41 -11.42
CA LEU A 5 -6.82 10.69 -9.99
C LEU A 5 -8.17 10.40 -9.35
N ASN A 6 -9.28 10.81 -9.98
CA ASN A 6 -10.62 10.48 -9.50
C ASN A 6 -10.85 8.97 -9.42
N LEU A 7 -10.41 8.20 -10.41
CA LEU A 7 -10.51 6.73 -10.37
C LEU A 7 -9.72 6.14 -9.20
N PHE A 8 -8.50 6.59 -8.94
CA PHE A 8 -7.73 6.10 -7.80
C PHE A 8 -8.41 6.46 -6.47
N VAL A 9 -8.95 7.68 -6.35
CA VAL A 9 -9.73 8.10 -5.18
C VAL A 9 -10.99 7.24 -5.03
N ASP A 10 -11.71 6.96 -6.12
CA ASP A 10 -12.89 6.09 -6.08
C ASP A 10 -12.54 4.66 -5.67
N ILE A 11 -11.37 4.15 -6.06
CA ILE A 11 -10.86 2.85 -5.59
C ILE A 11 -10.52 2.92 -4.10
N CYS A 12 -9.85 3.99 -3.64
CA CYS A 12 -9.56 4.23 -2.22
C CYS A 12 -10.84 4.34 -1.38
N LEU A 13 -11.94 4.85 -1.95
CA LEU A 13 -13.26 4.94 -1.33
C LEU A 13 -14.11 3.67 -1.52
N LEU A 14 -13.53 2.60 -2.10
CA LEU A 14 -14.19 1.31 -2.35
C LEU A 14 -15.38 1.39 -3.33
N ARG A 15 -15.50 2.48 -4.08
CA ARG A 15 -16.58 2.75 -5.05
C ARG A 15 -16.28 2.18 -6.43
N ALA A 16 -15.00 2.06 -6.76
CA ALA A 16 -14.50 1.57 -8.03
C ALA A 16 -13.71 0.28 -7.87
N GLY A 17 -13.63 -0.51 -8.95
CA GLY A 17 -12.80 -1.69 -9.04
C GLY A 17 -11.59 -1.47 -9.95
N PRO A 18 -10.50 -2.26 -9.80
CA PRO A 18 -9.32 -2.18 -10.65
C PRO A 18 -9.64 -2.33 -12.15
N GLN A 19 -10.75 -2.98 -12.51
CA GLN A 19 -11.16 -3.20 -13.91
C GLN A 19 -11.41 -1.90 -14.69
N GLN A 20 -11.70 -0.80 -14.00
CA GLN A 20 -11.96 0.51 -14.62
C GLN A 20 -10.67 1.23 -15.02
N LEU A 21 -9.50 0.76 -14.58
CA LEU A 21 -8.21 1.32 -15.00
C LEU A 21 -7.85 0.84 -16.42
N PRO A 22 -7.28 1.72 -17.26
CA PRO A 22 -6.79 1.29 -18.57
C PRO A 22 -5.62 0.32 -18.39
N ALA A 23 -5.63 -0.77 -19.16
CA ALA A 23 -4.53 -1.72 -19.16
C ALA A 23 -3.32 -1.15 -19.91
N SER A 24 -2.55 -0.30 -19.23
CA SER A 24 -1.37 0.38 -19.80
C SER A 24 -0.09 0.08 -18.99
N PRO A 25 0.91 -0.58 -19.59
CA PRO A 25 2.21 -0.83 -18.95
C PRO A 25 2.91 0.45 -18.49
N PHE A 26 2.71 1.55 -19.21
CA PHE A 26 3.25 2.86 -18.83
C PHE A 26 2.67 3.34 -17.49
N LEU A 27 1.37 3.14 -17.27
CA LEU A 27 0.68 3.56 -16.04
C LEU A 27 1.12 2.70 -14.85
N LEU A 28 1.34 1.41 -15.07
CA LEU A 28 1.95 0.51 -14.08
C LEU A 28 3.34 1.00 -13.68
N TRP A 29 4.22 1.28 -14.65
CA TRP A 29 5.59 1.73 -14.35
C TRP A 29 5.61 3.08 -13.64
N LEU A 30 4.76 4.02 -14.06
CA LEU A 30 4.63 5.32 -13.41
C LEU A 30 4.15 5.19 -11.95
N THR A 31 3.10 4.40 -11.71
CA THR A 31 2.59 4.17 -10.34
C THR A 31 3.58 3.39 -9.48
N ALA A 32 4.32 2.45 -10.05
CA ALA A 32 5.42 1.76 -9.39
C ALA A 32 6.50 2.73 -8.91
N LEU A 33 6.99 3.60 -9.80
CA LEU A 33 8.05 4.55 -9.44
C LEU A 33 7.57 5.53 -8.38
N LEU A 34 6.37 6.09 -8.54
CA LEU A 34 5.82 7.06 -7.58
C LEU A 34 5.52 6.41 -6.22
N SER A 35 4.97 5.19 -6.19
CA SER A 35 4.73 4.47 -4.93
C SER A 35 6.02 4.08 -4.23
N LEU A 36 7.06 3.67 -4.98
CA LEU A 36 8.38 3.38 -4.44
C LEU A 36 9.01 4.63 -3.80
N VAL A 37 9.02 5.76 -4.50
CA VAL A 37 9.60 7.01 -3.99
C VAL A 37 8.81 7.52 -2.79
N SER A 38 7.48 7.59 -2.89
CA SER A 38 6.63 8.07 -1.79
C SER A 38 6.73 7.18 -0.55
N GLY A 39 6.73 5.85 -0.71
CA GLY A 39 6.84 4.91 0.40
C GLY A 39 8.21 4.95 1.07
N ALA A 40 9.29 5.05 0.29
CA ALA A 40 10.63 5.21 0.83
C ALA A 40 10.75 6.50 1.67
N LEU A 41 10.17 7.61 1.20
CA LEU A 41 10.15 8.86 1.95
C LEU A 41 9.29 8.79 3.22
N VAL A 42 8.22 7.99 3.21
CA VAL A 42 7.42 7.71 4.41
C VAL A 42 8.27 6.94 5.43
N ILE A 43 9.08 5.96 5.05
CA ILE A 43 9.79 5.15 6.05
C ILE A 43 11.23 5.59 6.32
N VAL A 44 11.71 6.66 5.68
CA VAL A 44 13.10 7.11 5.78
C VAL A 44 13.52 7.49 7.20
N ASN A 45 12.64 8.14 7.95
CA ASN A 45 12.92 8.54 9.34
C ASN A 45 13.02 7.32 10.26
N THR A 46 12.31 6.23 9.96
CA THR A 46 12.35 4.99 10.72
C THR A 46 13.68 4.26 10.56
N PHE A 47 14.26 4.27 9.34
CA PHE A 47 15.50 3.55 9.04
C PHE A 47 16.76 4.40 9.09
N GLY A 48 16.65 5.74 9.17
CA GLY A 48 17.78 6.67 9.20
C GLY A 48 18.61 6.75 7.91
N SER A 49 18.31 5.92 6.91
CA SER A 49 19.01 5.87 5.63
C SER A 49 18.03 5.73 4.47
N LEU A 50 18.13 6.64 3.50
CA LEU A 50 17.30 6.62 2.30
C LEU A 50 17.51 5.33 1.49
N ALA A 51 18.73 4.79 1.45
CA ALA A 51 19.03 3.56 0.73
C ALA A 51 18.33 2.35 1.36
N VAL A 52 18.34 2.27 2.70
CA VAL A 52 17.68 1.19 3.44
C VAL A 52 16.16 1.30 3.30
N ALA A 53 15.61 2.52 3.41
CA ALA A 53 14.19 2.78 3.21
C ALA A 53 13.72 2.44 1.79
N ALA A 54 14.49 2.82 0.76
CA ALA A 54 14.18 2.48 -0.62
C ALA A 54 14.22 0.95 -0.85
N MET A 55 15.19 0.25 -0.26
CA MET A 55 15.27 -1.21 -0.34
C MET A 55 14.08 -1.87 0.36
N ALA A 56 13.73 -1.43 1.57
CA ALA A 56 12.59 -1.94 2.32
C ALA A 56 11.28 -1.73 1.53
N GLN A 57 11.07 -0.54 0.95
CA GLN A 57 9.91 -0.25 0.11
C GLN A 57 9.88 -1.09 -1.16
N LEU A 58 11.04 -1.37 -1.77
CA LEU A 58 11.13 -2.24 -2.94
C LEU A 58 10.74 -3.68 -2.60
N VAL A 59 11.21 -4.20 -1.46
CA VAL A 59 10.86 -5.53 -0.97
C VAL A 59 9.36 -5.63 -0.69
N ASP A 60 8.78 -4.64 -0.01
CA ASP A 60 7.34 -4.54 0.24
C ASP A 60 6.53 -4.61 -1.07
N MET A 61 6.90 -3.77 -2.03
CA MET A 61 6.26 -3.71 -3.34
C MET A 61 6.36 -5.05 -4.09
N LEU A 62 7.53 -5.68 -4.11
CA LEU A 62 7.73 -6.97 -4.77
C LEU A 62 6.94 -8.09 -4.09
N LEU A 63 6.87 -8.08 -2.76
CA LEU A 63 6.08 -9.04 -1.99
C LEU A 63 4.58 -8.91 -2.32
N LEU A 64 4.06 -7.67 -2.33
CA LEU A 64 2.68 -7.39 -2.65
C LEU A 64 2.31 -7.80 -4.09
N LEU A 65 3.14 -7.44 -5.06
CA LEU A 65 2.93 -7.80 -6.46
C LEU A 65 3.10 -9.31 -6.71
N GLY A 66 4.04 -9.94 -6.02
CA GLY A 66 4.24 -11.39 -6.03
C GLY A 66 3.01 -12.11 -5.48
N LEU A 67 2.49 -11.66 -4.34
CA LEU A 67 1.27 -12.22 -3.75
C LEU A 67 0.06 -12.05 -4.67
N LEU A 68 -0.10 -10.86 -5.27
CA LEU A 68 -1.15 -10.62 -6.27
C LEU A 68 -1.01 -11.58 -7.46
N ARG A 69 0.20 -11.76 -7.98
CA ARG A 69 0.47 -12.64 -9.12
C ARG A 69 0.16 -14.10 -8.78
N LEU A 70 0.62 -14.59 -7.63
CA LEU A 70 0.35 -15.94 -7.16
C LEU A 70 -1.16 -16.16 -6.97
N SER A 71 -1.84 -15.21 -6.33
CA SER A 71 -3.28 -15.29 -6.13
C SER A 71 -4.03 -15.32 -7.47
N LEU A 72 -3.68 -14.46 -8.42
CA LEU A 72 -4.32 -14.47 -9.74
C LEU A 72 -4.06 -15.77 -10.50
N LEU A 73 -2.88 -16.38 -10.35
CA LEU A 73 -2.57 -17.67 -10.95
C LEU A 73 -3.44 -18.79 -10.36
N LEU A 74 -3.55 -18.85 -9.04
CA LEU A 74 -4.36 -19.84 -8.32
C LEU A 74 -5.85 -19.76 -8.68
N PHE A 75 -6.36 -18.55 -8.95
CA PHE A 75 -7.75 -18.31 -9.34
C PHE A 75 -7.96 -18.25 -10.86
N ASN A 76 -6.93 -18.52 -11.66
CA ASN A 76 -6.95 -18.49 -13.13
C ASN A 76 -7.42 -17.15 -13.72
N ARG A 77 -7.05 -16.02 -13.08
CA ARG A 77 -7.42 -14.64 -13.47
C ARG A 77 -6.22 -13.77 -13.89
N SER A 78 -5.16 -14.38 -14.40
CA SER A 78 -3.89 -13.71 -14.76
C SER A 78 -4.03 -12.49 -15.67
N ALA A 79 -5.06 -12.43 -16.53
CA ALA A 79 -5.34 -11.29 -17.40
C ALA A 79 -5.60 -9.97 -16.65
N ARG A 80 -5.98 -10.03 -15.36
CA ARG A 80 -6.28 -8.86 -14.52
C ARG A 80 -5.07 -8.29 -13.79
N PHE A 81 -3.90 -8.91 -13.94
CA PHE A 81 -2.70 -8.53 -13.22
C PHE A 81 -2.35 -7.05 -13.41
N LEU A 82 -2.33 -6.57 -14.65
CA LEU A 82 -1.85 -5.23 -14.94
C LEU A 82 -2.74 -4.15 -14.30
N GLN A 83 -4.05 -4.32 -14.38
CA GLN A 83 -5.04 -3.42 -13.75
C GLN A 83 -4.97 -3.49 -12.22
N ALA A 84 -4.94 -4.69 -11.64
CA ALA A 84 -4.90 -4.86 -10.19
C ALA A 84 -3.58 -4.35 -9.58
N ALA A 85 -2.45 -4.61 -10.23
CA ALA A 85 -1.14 -4.10 -9.82
C ALA A 85 -1.10 -2.58 -9.89
N THR A 86 -1.60 -1.98 -10.98
CA THR A 86 -1.69 -0.53 -11.12
C THR A 86 -2.59 0.09 -10.05
N ALA A 87 -3.71 -0.56 -9.70
CA ALA A 87 -4.58 -0.13 -8.61
C ALA A 87 -3.87 -0.20 -7.25
N LEU A 88 -3.17 -1.29 -6.93
CA LEU A 88 -2.41 -1.42 -5.69
C LEU A 88 -1.37 -0.30 -5.58
N LEU A 89 -0.51 -0.15 -6.59
CA LEU A 89 0.57 0.84 -6.56
C LEU A 89 0.04 2.28 -6.55
N GLY A 90 -1.00 2.56 -7.35
CA GLY A 90 -1.61 3.90 -7.39
C GLY A 90 -2.34 4.28 -6.11
N THR A 91 -3.00 3.32 -5.45
CA THR A 91 -3.62 3.57 -4.14
C THR A 91 -2.59 3.68 -3.03
N SER A 92 -1.51 2.87 -3.06
CA SER A 92 -0.36 3.04 -2.15
C SER A 92 0.24 4.43 -2.24
N LEU A 93 0.40 4.99 -3.45
CA LEU A 93 0.85 6.38 -3.63
C LEU A 93 -0.06 7.38 -2.89
N LEU A 94 -1.38 7.26 -3.05
CA LEU A 94 -2.33 8.17 -2.38
C LEU A 94 -2.26 8.04 -0.85
N ILE A 95 -2.17 6.80 -0.35
CA ILE A 95 -2.03 6.52 1.08
C ILE A 95 -0.70 7.06 1.61
N ASN A 96 0.40 6.91 0.87
CA ASN A 96 1.70 7.44 1.27
C ASN A 96 1.70 8.97 1.35
N LEU A 97 1.06 9.64 0.38
CA LEU A 97 0.89 11.10 0.40
C LEU A 97 0.05 11.56 1.60
N LEU A 98 -0.94 10.77 2.01
CA LEU A 98 -1.72 11.03 3.23
C LEU A 98 -0.91 10.75 4.51
N ALA A 99 -0.05 9.74 4.49
CA ALA A 99 0.75 9.31 5.64
C ALA A 99 1.94 10.23 5.93
N MET A 100 2.53 10.85 4.91
CA MET A 100 3.65 11.79 5.05
C MET A 100 3.42 12.91 6.09
N PRO A 101 2.36 13.75 6.00
CA PRO A 101 2.15 14.83 6.96
C PRO A 101 1.89 14.30 8.37
N LEU A 102 1.36 13.09 8.52
CA LEU A 102 1.12 12.48 9.83
C LEU A 102 2.41 12.17 10.57
N GLN A 103 3.48 11.83 9.86
CA GLN A 103 4.78 11.59 10.51
C GLN A 103 5.37 12.84 11.15
N LEU A 104 5.03 14.02 10.65
CA LEU A 104 5.46 15.28 11.27
C LEU A 104 4.74 15.52 12.62
N LEU A 105 3.58 14.90 12.83
CA LEU A 105 2.80 14.97 14.07
C LEU A 105 3.25 13.93 15.09
N ILE A 106 3.79 12.80 14.63
CA ILE A 106 4.28 11.72 15.48
C ILE A 106 5.70 12.05 15.92
N GLN A 107 5.84 12.71 17.08
CA GLN A 107 7.14 13.02 17.66
C GLN A 107 7.62 11.91 18.61
N PRO A 108 8.95 11.66 18.70
CA PRO A 108 9.52 10.66 19.62
C PRO A 108 9.45 11.06 21.11
N ASP A 109 9.04 12.29 21.41
CA ASP A 109 9.17 12.88 22.74
C ASP A 109 8.14 12.28 23.72
N PRO A 110 8.55 11.73 24.88
CA PRO A 110 7.66 11.02 25.82
C PRO A 110 6.63 11.91 26.52
N SER A 111 6.76 13.23 26.40
CA SER A 111 5.78 14.22 26.89
C SER A 111 4.67 14.47 25.86
N ALA A 112 4.21 13.40 25.21
CA ALA A 112 3.30 13.42 24.07
C ALA A 112 2.11 14.34 24.35
N SER A 113 2.12 15.51 23.70
CA SER A 113 0.95 16.37 23.67
C SER A 113 -0.23 15.57 23.12
N PHE A 114 -1.47 15.91 23.49
CA PHE A 114 -2.69 15.30 22.96
C PHE A 114 -2.70 15.17 21.43
N LEU A 115 -2.01 16.07 20.71
CA LEU A 115 -1.84 16.03 19.26
C LEU A 115 -1.00 14.84 18.76
N ALA A 116 0.04 14.44 19.49
CA ALA A 116 0.89 13.29 19.12
C ALA A 116 0.13 11.97 19.25
N GLU A 117 -0.66 11.80 20.33
CA GLU A 117 -1.53 10.62 20.50
C GLU A 117 -2.57 10.52 19.38
N LEU A 118 -3.22 11.64 19.04
CA LEU A 118 -4.14 11.70 17.90
C LEU A 118 -3.44 11.35 16.58
N GLY A 119 -2.19 11.79 16.39
CA GLY A 119 -1.37 11.45 15.23
C GLY A 119 -1.16 9.94 15.08
N VAL A 120 -0.85 9.24 16.17
CA VAL A 120 -0.69 7.78 16.18
C VAL A 120 -2.01 7.06 15.88
N LEU A 121 -3.12 7.49 16.50
CA LEU A 121 -4.45 6.91 16.24
C LEU A 121 -4.88 7.11 14.78
N PHE A 122 -4.64 8.29 14.22
CA PHE A 122 -4.98 8.57 12.83
C PHE A 122 -4.09 7.79 11.86
N TYR A 123 -2.80 7.63 12.16
CA TYR A 123 -1.92 6.74 11.40
C TYR A 123 -2.41 5.30 11.42
N LEU A 124 -2.82 4.77 12.58
CA LEU A 124 -3.41 3.44 12.69
C LEU A 124 -4.68 3.31 11.85
N ALA A 125 -5.55 4.33 11.85
CA ALA A 125 -6.75 4.35 11.01
C ALA A 125 -6.41 4.32 9.51
N VAL A 126 -5.37 5.04 9.08
CA VAL A 126 -4.86 5.00 7.70
C VAL A 126 -4.33 3.61 7.34
N VAL A 127 -3.59 2.94 8.24
CA VAL A 127 -3.11 1.57 8.02
C VAL A 127 -4.28 0.60 7.87
N ILE A 128 -5.26 0.64 8.78
CA ILE A 128 -6.46 -0.20 8.69
C ILE A 128 -7.18 0.05 7.37
N TRP A 129 -7.35 1.32 6.98
CA TRP A 129 -7.99 1.68 5.72
C TRP A 129 -7.21 1.16 4.50
N ALA A 130 -5.89 1.24 4.53
CA ALA A 130 -5.04 0.69 3.47
C ALA A 130 -5.24 -0.84 3.32
N LEU A 131 -5.35 -1.58 4.43
CA LEU A 131 -5.66 -3.02 4.40
C LEU A 131 -7.02 -3.30 3.77
N VAL A 132 -8.03 -2.48 4.08
CA VAL A 132 -9.36 -2.60 3.47
C VAL A 132 -9.29 -2.33 1.96
N ILE A 133 -8.54 -1.32 1.52
CA ILE A 133 -8.34 -1.02 0.10
C ILE A 133 -7.67 -2.20 -0.61
N ILE A 134 -6.56 -2.72 -0.07
CA ILE A 134 -5.87 -3.89 -0.62
C ILE A 134 -6.86 -5.07 -0.70
N GLY A 135 -7.59 -5.34 0.38
CA GLY A 135 -8.58 -6.41 0.43
C GLY A 135 -9.70 -6.26 -0.61
N HIS A 136 -10.16 -5.04 -0.84
CA HIS A 136 -11.15 -4.73 -1.89
C HIS A 136 -10.58 -4.90 -3.30
N ILE A 137 -9.33 -4.52 -3.54
CA ILE A 137 -8.67 -4.77 -4.82
C ILE A 137 -8.53 -6.28 -5.07
N PHE A 138 -8.11 -7.06 -4.07
CA PHE A 138 -8.05 -8.52 -4.16
C PHE A 138 -9.43 -9.13 -4.38
N ARG A 139 -10.46 -8.65 -3.66
CA ARG A 139 -11.86 -9.04 -3.87
C ARG A 139 -12.28 -8.88 -5.32
N CYS A 140 -12.06 -7.70 -5.90
CA CYS A 140 -12.44 -7.43 -7.29
C CYS A 140 -11.59 -8.20 -8.29
N ALA A 141 -10.29 -8.33 -8.04
CA ALA A 141 -9.36 -9.01 -8.95
C ALA A 141 -9.63 -10.51 -9.03
N LEU A 142 -9.87 -11.15 -7.88
CA LEU A 142 -10.09 -12.60 -7.73
C LEU A 142 -11.58 -13.00 -7.78
N GLU A 143 -12.51 -12.04 -7.76
CA GLU A 143 -13.97 -12.27 -7.65
C GLU A 143 -14.37 -13.07 -6.40
N ILE A 144 -13.71 -12.79 -5.28
CA ILE A 144 -13.97 -13.42 -3.98
C ILE A 144 -14.80 -12.50 -3.08
N ARG A 145 -15.14 -12.98 -1.87
CA ARG A 145 -15.81 -12.17 -0.85
C ARG A 145 -14.82 -11.15 -0.26
N LEU A 146 -15.31 -9.97 0.13
CA LEU A 146 -14.46 -8.91 0.71
C LEU A 146 -13.65 -9.41 1.90
N ILE A 147 -14.27 -10.19 2.78
CA ILE A 147 -13.60 -10.73 3.97
C ILE A 147 -12.40 -11.62 3.65
N MET A 148 -12.47 -12.39 2.55
CA MET A 148 -11.34 -13.20 2.08
C MET A 148 -10.23 -12.31 1.52
N GLY A 149 -10.59 -11.26 0.76
CA GLY A 149 -9.63 -10.27 0.29
C GLY A 149 -8.92 -9.56 1.44
N VAL A 150 -9.65 -9.13 2.47
CA VAL A 150 -9.09 -8.50 3.67
C VAL A 150 -8.21 -9.49 4.45
N ALA A 151 -8.59 -10.77 4.54
CA ALA A 151 -7.76 -11.79 5.16
C ALA A 151 -6.42 -11.98 4.42
N ILE A 152 -6.42 -11.94 3.08
CA ILE A 152 -5.19 -11.96 2.27
C ILE A 152 -4.35 -10.71 2.54
N ALA A 153 -4.97 -9.52 2.58
CA ALA A 153 -4.28 -8.26 2.88
C ALA A 153 -3.64 -8.27 4.27
N LEU A 154 -4.34 -8.83 5.26
CA LEU A 154 -3.81 -8.99 6.62
C LEU A 154 -2.62 -9.97 6.64
N GLY A 155 -2.73 -11.11 5.95
CA GLY A 155 -1.63 -12.07 5.82
C GLY A 155 -0.40 -11.46 5.17
N TYR A 156 -0.59 -10.64 4.14
CA TYR A 156 0.47 -9.83 3.53
C TYR A 156 1.13 -8.88 4.53
N PHE A 157 0.32 -8.10 5.27
CA PHE A 157 0.82 -7.14 6.24
C PHE A 157 1.66 -7.79 7.34
N LEU A 158 1.20 -8.93 7.85
CA LEU A 158 1.97 -9.72 8.83
C LEU A 158 3.26 -10.26 8.22
N SER A 159 3.22 -10.73 6.97
CA SER A 159 4.39 -11.26 6.27
C SER A 159 5.46 -10.18 6.05
N VAL A 160 5.06 -8.99 5.60
CA VAL A 160 6.03 -7.90 5.40
C VAL A 160 6.58 -7.40 6.73
N SER A 161 5.73 -7.30 7.76
CA SER A 161 6.18 -6.91 9.11
C SER A 161 7.22 -7.88 9.66
N ALA A 162 6.98 -9.19 9.54
CA ALA A 162 7.93 -10.21 9.95
C ALA A 162 9.24 -10.16 9.13
N LEU A 163 9.11 -9.98 7.82
CA LEU A 163 10.26 -9.90 6.91
C LEU A 163 11.15 -8.69 7.24
N VAL A 164 10.56 -7.51 7.44
CA VAL A 164 11.28 -6.29 7.81
C VAL A 164 12.01 -6.48 9.14
N GLN A 165 11.36 -7.05 10.16
CA GLN A 165 12.00 -7.32 11.45
C GLN A 165 13.18 -8.30 11.33
N SER A 166 13.08 -9.30 10.44
CA SER A 166 14.16 -10.28 10.22
C SER A 166 15.35 -9.72 9.44
N LEU A 167 15.10 -8.88 8.43
CA LEU A 167 16.13 -8.36 7.53
C LEU A 167 16.80 -7.09 8.05
N LEU A 168 16.04 -6.28 8.79
CA LEU A 168 16.43 -4.97 9.29
C LEU A 168 16.01 -4.87 10.77
N PRO A 169 16.64 -5.65 11.67
CA PRO A 169 16.38 -5.51 13.09
C PRO A 169 16.70 -4.07 13.49
N VAL A 170 15.66 -3.33 13.86
CA VAL A 170 15.77 -1.99 14.43
C VAL A 170 16.38 -2.18 15.82
N THR A 171 17.70 -2.02 15.92
CA THR A 171 18.47 -2.03 17.18
C THR A 171 18.36 -0.69 17.89
#